data_AF-A0A7X9INX1-F1
#
_entry.id   AF-A0A7X9INX1-F1
#
_cell.length_a   1.000
_cell.length_b   1.000
_cell.length_c   1.000
_cell.angle_alpha   90.00
_cell.angle_beta   90.00
_cell.angle_gamma   90.00
#
_symmetry.space_group_name_H-M   'P 1'
#
loop_
_entity.id
_entity.type
_entity.pdbx_description
1 polymer ?
#
loop_
_entity_poly.entity_id
_entity_poly.type
_entity_poly.pdbx_seq_one_letter_code
_entity_poly.pdbx_strand_id
1 'polypeptide(L)'
;MNSKKPAIFSLIIFLNLVFYSAASDLKTPAEETRYTGYSQNEDIARFLSRLQSQSEVLKVRLIGRTKEVENYPAKDLYLCLLTEEGVADPQSLNRQKPTIFYFASQHGNEQSAK
;
A
#
# COMPACT_ATOMS: atom_id res chain seq x y z
N MET A 1 36.51 17.44 34.87
CA MET A 1 35.78 18.16 33.80
C MET A 1 35.21 17.13 32.84
N ASN A 2 33.88 16.98 32.81
CA ASN A 2 33.14 15.86 32.21
C ASN A 2 33.14 15.89 30.66
N SER A 3 34.15 15.32 30.01
CA SER A 3 34.22 15.21 28.54
C SER A 3 33.35 14.08 27.94
N LYS A 4 32.64 13.29 28.77
CA LYS A 4 31.81 12.15 28.29
C LYS A 4 30.45 12.56 27.71
N LYS A 5 29.97 13.78 27.97
CA LYS A 5 28.66 14.27 27.51
C LYS A 5 28.54 14.37 25.98
N PRO A 6 29.49 14.94 25.22
CA PRO A 6 29.38 15.01 23.76
C PRO A 6 29.41 13.63 23.10
N ALA A 7 30.17 12.68 23.65
CA ALA A 7 30.23 11.30 23.12
C ALA A 7 28.88 10.58 23.23
N ILE A 8 28.15 10.79 24.32
CA ILE A 8 26.81 10.21 24.52
C ILE A 8 25.80 10.84 23.55
N PHE A 9 25.86 12.16 23.34
CA PHE A 9 25.00 12.84 22.36
C PHE A 9 25.26 12.36 20.93
N SER A 10 26.52 12.23 20.51
CA SER A 10 26.86 11.67 19.20
C SER A 10 26.39 10.23 19.04
N LEU A 11 26.51 9.40 20.08
CA LEU A 11 26.02 8.02 20.06
C LEU A 11 24.50 7.97 19.88
N ILE A 12 23.74 8.81 20.59
CA ILE A 12 22.27 8.88 20.48
C ILE A 12 21.86 9.33 19.08
N ILE A 13 22.53 10.35 18.52
CA ILE A 13 22.25 10.83 17.15
C ILE A 13 22.55 9.72 16.14
N PHE A 14 23.70 9.04 16.27
CA PHE A 14 24.07 7.95 15.38
C PHE A 14 23.09 6.77 15.46
N LEU A 15 22.63 6.43 16.68
CA LEU A 15 21.63 5.39 16.89
C LEU A 15 20.30 5.75 16.22
N ASN A 16 19.83 6.98 16.38
CA ASN A 16 18.60 7.45 15.74
C ASN A 16 18.71 7.42 14.21
N LEU A 17 19.84 7.82 13.62
CA LEU A 17 20.07 7.76 12.18
C LEU A 17 20.05 6.34 11.61
N VAL A 18 20.52 5.34 12.35
CA VAL A 18 20.44 3.92 11.94
C VAL A 18 18.99 3.42 11.94
N PHE A 19 18.16 3.87 12.87
CA PHE A 19 16.74 3.47 12.92
C PHE A 19 15.86 4.16 11.88
N TYR A 20 16.25 5.34 11.38
CA TYR A 20 15.49 6.04 10.32
C TYR A 20 15.70 5.48 8.91
N SER A 21 16.67 4.59 8.71
CA SER A 21 17.11 4.17 7.36
C SER A 21 16.69 2.76 6.97
N ALA A 22 15.40 2.46 7.10
CA ALA A 22 14.80 1.28 6.47
C ALA A 22 13.37 1.58 6.00
N ALA A 23 13.24 2.57 5.10
CA ALA A 23 12.08 2.57 4.21
C ALA A 23 12.19 1.29 3.37
N SER A 24 11.42 0.24 3.73
CA SER A 24 11.42 -1.00 2.99
C SER A 24 10.82 -0.74 1.62
N ASP A 25 11.62 -0.93 0.57
CA ASP A 25 11.14 -0.86 -0.81
C ASP A 25 10.15 -2.01 -1.03
N LEU A 26 8.85 -1.72 -0.94
CA LEU A 26 7.79 -2.69 -1.12
C LEU A 26 7.45 -2.78 -2.60
N LYS A 27 8.01 -3.80 -3.25
CA LYS A 27 7.73 -4.09 -4.66
C LYS A 27 6.28 -4.52 -4.85
N THR A 28 5.70 -4.07 -5.96
CA THR A 28 4.44 -4.62 -6.49
C THR A 28 4.63 -6.06 -6.97
N PRO A 29 3.56 -6.87 -7.06
CA PRO A 29 3.66 -8.23 -7.59
C PRO A 29 4.25 -8.30 -9.02
N ALA A 30 3.95 -7.29 -9.85
CA ALA A 30 4.53 -7.19 -11.20
C ALA A 30 6.04 -6.96 -11.14
N GLU A 31 6.52 -6.06 -10.27
CA GLU A 31 7.95 -5.79 -10.11
C GLU A 31 8.72 -6.99 -9.56
N GLU A 32 8.12 -7.79 -8.67
CA GLU A 32 8.73 -9.03 -8.17
C GLU A 32 9.08 -10.00 -9.32
N THR A 33 8.24 -10.03 -10.37
CA THR A 33 8.45 -10.86 -11.56
C THR A 33 9.11 -10.11 -12.73
N ARG A 34 9.55 -8.87 -12.51
CA ARG A 34 10.09 -7.98 -13.56
C ARG A 34 9.14 -7.83 -14.75
N TYR A 35 7.84 -7.78 -14.49
CA TYR A 35 6.77 -7.64 -15.49
C TYR A 35 6.70 -8.80 -16.50
N THR A 36 7.26 -9.97 -16.17
CA THR A 36 7.22 -11.15 -17.06
C THR A 36 6.02 -12.07 -16.81
N GLY A 37 5.29 -11.87 -15.71
CA GLY A 37 4.12 -12.67 -15.35
C GLY A 37 2.93 -11.81 -14.93
N TYR A 38 1.74 -12.42 -14.95
CA TYR A 38 0.52 -11.77 -14.48
C TYR A 38 0.37 -11.87 -12.97
N SER A 39 0.02 -10.73 -12.35
CA SER A 39 -0.28 -10.64 -10.92
C SER A 39 -1.56 -11.43 -10.60
N GLN A 40 -1.51 -12.31 -9.59
CA GLN A 40 -2.70 -13.02 -9.11
C GLN A 40 -3.46 -12.19 -8.07
N ASN A 41 -4.75 -12.49 -7.86
CA ASN A 41 -5.59 -11.73 -6.92
C ASN A 41 -5.04 -11.83 -5.49
N GLU A 42 -4.52 -13.00 -5.12
CA GLU A 42 -3.92 -13.28 -3.82
C GLU A 42 -2.63 -12.48 -3.59
N ASP A 43 -1.82 -12.29 -4.63
CA ASP A 43 -0.60 -11.49 -4.55
C ASP A 43 -0.94 -10.01 -4.42
N ILE A 44 -1.97 -9.53 -5.12
CA ILE A 44 -2.50 -8.16 -4.97
C ILE A 44 -3.02 -7.95 -3.54
N ALA A 45 -3.82 -8.88 -3.01
CA ALA A 45 -4.34 -8.78 -1.65
C ALA A 45 -3.21 -8.72 -0.60
N ARG A 46 -2.18 -9.55 -0.75
CA ARG A 46 -0.99 -9.54 0.12
C ARG A 46 -0.24 -8.23 0.03
N PHE A 47 -0.03 -7.72 -1.19
CA PHE A 47 0.63 -6.44 -1.43
C PHE A 47 -0.14 -5.29 -0.78
N LEU A 48 -1.45 -5.18 -1.01
CA LEU A 48 -2.29 -4.14 -0.44
C LEU A 48 -2.32 -4.18 1.09
N SER A 49 -2.38 -5.37 1.69
CA SER A 49 -2.31 -5.53 3.15
C SER A 49 -0.99 -5.02 3.72
N ARG A 50 0.14 -5.33 3.08
CA ARG A 50 1.46 -4.85 3.50
C ARG A 50 1.56 -3.34 3.34
N LEU A 51 1.17 -2.82 2.18
CA LEU A 51 1.22 -1.41 1.86
C LEU A 51 0.40 -0.57 2.85
N GLN A 52 -0.82 -1.01 3.19
CA GLN A 52 -1.62 -0.35 4.23
C GLN A 52 -0.94 -0.38 5.60
N SER A 53 -0.31 -1.49 5.99
CA SER A 53 0.33 -1.61 7.30
C SER A 53 1.53 -0.67 7.48
N GLN A 54 2.11 -0.21 6.37
CA GLN A 54 3.28 0.66 6.33
C GLN A 54 2.94 2.12 5.96
N SER A 55 1.68 2.42 5.63
CA SER A 55 1.27 3.73 5.13
C SER A 55 0.22 4.38 6.02
N GLU A 56 0.51 5.60 6.48
CA GLU A 56 -0.47 6.40 7.23
C GLU A 56 -1.56 6.97 6.32
N VAL A 57 -1.22 7.24 5.06
CA VAL A 57 -2.03 7.96 4.06
C VAL A 57 -2.87 7.07 3.15
N LEU A 58 -2.53 5.78 3.06
CA LEU A 58 -3.29 4.79 2.30
C LEU A 58 -4.20 3.97 3.22
N LYS A 59 -5.48 3.87 2.87
CA LYS A 59 -6.44 2.94 3.48
C LYS A 59 -7.04 2.04 2.42
N VAL A 60 -7.07 0.73 2.67
CA VAL A 60 -7.65 -0.28 1.81
C VAL A 60 -8.94 -0.79 2.44
N ARG A 61 -10.01 -0.83 1.66
CA ARG A 61 -11.33 -1.26 2.11
C ARG A 61 -11.83 -2.40 1.23
N LEU A 62 -12.37 -3.43 1.87
CA LEU A 62 -13.23 -4.40 1.19
C LEU A 62 -14.57 -3.72 0.89
N ILE A 63 -14.91 -3.58 -0.39
CA ILE A 63 -16.18 -2.95 -0.83
C ILE A 63 -17.19 -3.94 -1.40
N GLY A 64 -16.80 -5.21 -1.51
CA GLY A 64 -17.68 -6.27 -1.98
C GLY A 64 -16.90 -7.51 -2.37
N ARG A 65 -17.61 -8.46 -2.98
CA ARG A 65 -17.03 -9.66 -3.57
C ARG A 65 -17.64 -9.88 -4.95
N THR A 66 -16.87 -10.44 -5.87
CA THR A 66 -17.39 -10.84 -7.18
C THR A 66 -18.42 -11.95 -7.02
N LYS A 67 -19.28 -12.09 -8.03
CA LYS A 67 -20.17 -13.26 -8.12
C LYS A 67 -19.32 -14.52 -8.33
N GLU A 68 -19.62 -15.57 -7.58
CA GLU A 68 -19.07 -16.90 -7.80
C GLU A 68 -19.74 -17.55 -9.01
N VAL A 69 -18.93 -18.19 -9.86
CA VAL A 69 -19.40 -18.94 -11.04
C VAL A 69 -18.64 -20.27 -11.14
N GLU A 70 -19.09 -21.17 -11.99
CA GLU A 70 -18.50 -22.51 -12.14
C GLU A 70 -16.98 -22.43 -12.37
N ASN A 71 -16.20 -23.12 -11.52
CA ASN A 71 -14.72 -23.12 -11.51
C ASN A 71 -14.04 -21.80 -11.12
N TYR A 72 -14.78 -20.75 -10.74
CA TYR A 72 -14.22 -19.46 -10.34
C TYR A 72 -14.82 -18.98 -8.99
N PRO A 73 -14.08 -19.14 -7.88
CA PRO A 73 -14.55 -18.71 -6.57
C PRO A 73 -14.67 -17.18 -6.49
N ALA A 74 -15.58 -16.69 -5.65
CA ALA A 74 -15.74 -15.26 -5.39
C ALA A 74 -14.43 -14.62 -4.90
N LYS A 75 -14.04 -13.50 -5.53
CA LYS A 75 -12.86 -12.72 -5.19
C LYS A 75 -13.26 -11.41 -4.54
N ASP A 76 -12.40 -10.93 -3.67
CA ASP A 76 -12.61 -9.68 -2.93
C ASP A 76 -12.40 -8.47 -3.85
N LEU A 77 -13.26 -7.45 -3.68
CA LEU A 77 -13.16 -6.17 -4.36
C LEU A 77 -12.62 -5.14 -3.38
N TYR A 78 -11.48 -4.54 -3.74
CA TYR A 78 -10.76 -3.59 -2.90
C TYR A 78 -10.92 -2.16 -3.42
N LEU A 79 -11.17 -1.23 -2.50
CA LEU A 79 -11.07 0.21 -2.73
C LEU A 79 -9.88 0.75 -1.96
N CYS A 80 -8.94 1.36 -2.66
CA CYS A 80 -7.80 2.05 -2.09
C CYS A 80 -8.08 3.55 -2.03
N LEU A 81 -8.00 4.13 -0.84
CA LEU A 81 -8.08 5.57 -0.61
C LEU A 81 -6.70 6.09 -0.25
N LEU A 82 -6.12 6.90 -1.12
CA LEU A 82 -4.87 7.60 -0.90
C LEU A 82 -5.17 9.08 -0.64
N THR A 83 -4.95 9.53 0.59
CA THR A 83 -5.24 10.91 1.00
C THR A 83 -4.18 11.40 1.97
N GLU A 84 -3.82 12.68 1.90
CA GLU A 84 -2.90 13.29 2.86
C GLU A 84 -3.40 13.12 4.30
N GLU A 85 -4.72 13.20 4.50
CA GLU A 85 -5.38 13.07 5.79
C GLU A 85 -5.51 11.61 6.28
N GLY A 86 -5.19 10.62 5.45
CA GLY A 86 -5.29 9.20 5.79
C GLY A 86 -6.72 8.72 6.08
N VAL A 87 -7.74 9.31 5.45
CA VAL A 87 -9.14 8.97 5.69
C VAL A 87 -9.47 7.56 5.20
N ALA A 88 -10.33 6.86 5.94
CA ALA A 88 -10.64 5.46 5.70
C ALA A 88 -11.87 5.22 4.83
N ASP A 89 -12.68 6.25 4.56
CA ASP A 89 -13.95 6.13 3.84
C ASP A 89 -14.19 7.31 2.89
N PRO A 90 -14.90 7.08 1.77
CA PRO A 90 -15.21 8.13 0.81
C PRO A 90 -16.03 9.29 1.38
N GLN A 91 -16.84 9.05 2.41
CA GLN A 91 -17.71 10.05 3.03
C GLN A 91 -16.89 11.11 3.76
N SER A 92 -15.76 10.72 4.36
CA SER A 92 -14.83 11.58 5.10
C SER A 92 -13.84 12.34 4.21
N LEU A 93 -13.90 12.20 2.88
CA LEU A 93 -13.02 12.92 1.96
C LEU A 93 -13.18 14.44 2.08
N ASN A 94 -12.04 15.15 2.10
CA ASN A 94 -12.00 16.60 2.02
C ASN A 94 -12.52 17.07 0.64
N ARG A 95 -13.76 17.58 0.61
CA ARG A 95 -14.44 18.01 -0.62
C ARG A 95 -13.89 19.30 -1.24
N GLN A 96 -12.95 19.98 -0.58
CA GLN A 96 -12.24 21.13 -1.15
C GLN A 96 -11.10 20.72 -2.09
N LYS A 97 -10.68 19.44 -2.05
CA LYS A 97 -9.67 18.87 -2.95
C LYS A 97 -10.36 18.05 -4.06
N PRO A 98 -9.84 18.08 -5.30
CA PRO A 98 -10.37 17.23 -6.37
C PRO A 98 -10.18 15.76 -6.02
N THR A 99 -11.18 14.93 -6.33
CA THR A 99 -11.09 13.47 -6.20
C THR A 99 -10.90 12.87 -7.59
N ILE A 100 -9.84 12.08 -7.76
CA ILE A 100 -9.59 11.31 -8.98
C ILE A 100 -9.88 9.84 -8.66
N PHE A 101 -10.75 9.22 -9.47
CA PHE A 101 -11.10 7.81 -9.31
C PHE A 101 -10.50 6.99 -10.44
N TYR A 102 -9.67 6.01 -10.07
CA TYR A 102 -9.10 5.02 -10.98
C TYR A 102 -9.78 3.68 -10.77
N PHE A 103 -10.18 3.06 -11.86
CA PHE A 103 -10.61 1.67 -11.91
C PHE A 103 -9.90 1.01 -13.08
N ALA A 104 -9.58 -0.27 -12.93
CA ALA A 104 -8.78 -1.00 -13.90
C ALA A 104 -9.21 -2.47 -13.93
N SER A 105 -8.90 -3.16 -15.02
CA SER A 105 -9.25 -4.58 -15.23
C SER A 105 -10.77 -4.86 -15.10
N GLN A 106 -11.62 -3.96 -15.63
CA GLN A 106 -13.07 -4.18 -15.67
C GLN A 106 -13.41 -5.41 -16.53
N HIS A 107 -12.67 -5.60 -17.62
CA HIS A 107 -12.68 -6.83 -18.39
C HIS A 107 -11.49 -7.70 -17.97
N GLY A 108 -11.76 -8.91 -17.49
CA GLY A 108 -10.73 -9.80 -16.96
C GLY A 108 -9.70 -10.27 -17.98
N ASN A 109 -9.85 -9.97 -19.27
CA ASN A 109 -8.86 -10.22 -20.30
C ASN A 109 -7.87 -9.03 -20.49
N GLU A 110 -8.13 -7.87 -19.90
CA GLU A 110 -7.25 -6.70 -19.91
C GLU A 110 -6.17 -6.82 -18.82
N GLN A 111 -5.22 -7.72 -19.03
CA GLN A 111 -4.21 -8.07 -18.02
C GLN A 111 -3.15 -6.99 -17.77
N SER A 112 -2.93 -6.07 -18.71
CA SER A 112 -2.00 -4.95 -18.53
C SER A 112 -2.52 -3.90 -17.55
N ALA A 113 -3.82 -3.88 -17.30
CA ALA A 113 -4.48 -2.96 -16.38
C ALA A 113 -4.57 -3.52 -14.95
N LYS A 114 -3.97 -4.69 -14.69
CA LYS A 114 -3.99 -5.38 -13.40
C LYS A 114 -2.64 -5.28 -12.72
#